data_AF-A0A7S0JPV3-F1
#
_entry.id   AF-A0A7S0JPV3-F1
#
_cell.length_a   1.000
_cell.length_b   1.000
_cell.length_c   1.000
_cell.angle_alpha   90.00
_cell.angle_beta   90.00
_cell.angle_gamma   90.00
#
_symmetry.space_group_name_H-M   'P 1'
#
loop_
_entity.id
_entity.type
_entity.pdbx_description
1 polymer ?
#
loop_
_entity_poly.entity_id
_entity_poly.type
_entity_poly.pdbx_seq_one_letter_code
_entity_poly.pdbx_strand_id
1 'polypeptide(L)'
;AHRIGQTKPVRVFRFVTESTVEEKIVERAERKLYLDAVVIQQGRLAEQNRALSREELLTMVTFGADEVFQSKGGDVTDDDIDAILARGRERTEEGRERVKSDMQHNLRSFTLDASAGADRSIYLF
;
A
#
# COMPACT_ATOMS: atom_id res chain seq x y z
N ALA A 1 3.01 -3.51 -23.36
CA ALA A 1 3.50 -4.07 -22.09
C ALA A 1 4.95 -3.64 -21.89
N HIS A 2 5.39 -3.42 -20.66
CA HIS A 2 6.76 -2.95 -20.37
C HIS A 2 7.76 -4.10 -20.55
N ARG A 3 8.53 -4.08 -21.64
CA ARG A 3 9.61 -5.04 -21.91
C ARG A 3 10.60 -4.46 -22.93
N ILE A 4 11.80 -5.04 -22.99
CA ILE A 4 12.84 -4.65 -23.96
C ILE A 4 12.30 -4.81 -25.40
N GLY A 5 12.55 -3.81 -26.25
CA GLY A 5 12.06 -3.76 -27.64
C GLY A 5 10.73 -3.03 -27.83
N GLN A 6 10.10 -2.54 -26.75
CA GLN A 6 8.91 -1.71 -26.85
C GLN A 6 9.28 -0.24 -27.15
N THR A 7 8.78 0.32 -28.26
CA THR A 7 9.10 1.68 -28.71
C THR A 7 8.01 2.72 -28.43
N LYS A 8 6.76 2.29 -28.23
CA LYS A 8 5.62 3.18 -27.91
C LYS A 8 5.41 3.29 -26.39
N PRO A 9 4.97 4.45 -25.88
CA PRO A 9 4.70 4.64 -24.45
C PRO A 9 3.66 3.63 -23.94
N VAL A 10 3.93 3.07 -22.76
CA VAL A 10 3.06 2.07 -22.13
C VAL A 10 2.31 2.72 -20.98
N ARG A 11 0.97 2.76 -21.08
CA ARG A 11 0.08 3.13 -19.99
C ARG A 11 -0.39 1.86 -19.31
N VAL A 12 -0.32 1.82 -17.97
CA VAL A 12 -0.81 0.70 -17.16
C VAL A 12 -1.95 1.24 -16.30
N PHE A 13 -3.13 0.66 -16.45
CA PHE A 13 -4.30 0.99 -15.64
C PHE A 13 -4.57 -0.16 -14.70
N ARG A 14 -4.59 0.13 -13.40
CA ARG A 14 -5.02 -0.79 -12.36
C ARG A 14 -6.41 -0.33 -11.92
N PHE A 15 -7.43 -1.08 -12.30
CA PHE A 15 -8.79 -0.80 -11.84
C PHE A 15 -8.94 -1.26 -10.39
N VAL A 16 -9.53 -0.38 -9.58
CA VAL A 16 -9.75 -0.58 -8.15
C VAL A 16 -11.10 0.04 -7.86
N THR A 17 -11.99 -0.74 -7.27
CA THR A 17 -13.32 -0.29 -6.89
C THR A 17 -13.24 0.43 -5.54
N GLU A 18 -13.75 1.67 -5.50
CA GLU A 18 -13.77 2.49 -4.30
C GLU A 18 -14.64 1.86 -3.21
N SER A 19 -14.27 2.05 -1.94
CA SER A 19 -15.08 1.55 -0.82
C SER A 19 -15.24 0.01 -0.85
N THR A 20 -14.24 -0.71 -1.36
CA THR A 20 -14.22 -2.19 -1.39
C THR A 20 -12.92 -2.77 -0.83
N VAL A 21 -12.89 -4.09 -0.70
CA VAL A 21 -11.68 -4.84 -0.33
C VAL A 21 -10.51 -4.60 -1.29
N GLU A 22 -10.77 -4.23 -2.55
CA GLU A 22 -9.73 -3.99 -3.57
C GLU A 22 -8.81 -2.82 -3.16
N GLU A 23 -9.36 -1.78 -2.53
CA GLU A 23 -8.61 -0.63 -2.05
C GLU A 23 -7.63 -1.03 -0.92
N LYS A 24 -8.10 -1.81 0.05
CA LYS A 24 -7.24 -2.32 1.15
C LYS A 24 -6.16 -3.28 0.66
N ILE A 25 -6.45 -4.08 -0.38
CA ILE A 25 -5.45 -4.97 -1.00
C ILE A 25 -4.33 -4.13 -1.64
N VAL A 26 -4.70 -3.07 -2.36
CA VAL A 26 -3.74 -2.17 -3.01
C VAL A 26 -2.87 -1.45 -1.99
N GLU A 27 -3.46 -0.90 -0.94
CA GLU A 27 -2.73 -0.23 0.14
C GLU A 27 -1.69 -1.15 0.80
N ARG A 28 -2.05 -2.42 1.04
CA ARG A 28 -1.13 -3.42 1.58
C ARG A 28 -0.03 -3.81 0.61
N ALA A 29 -0.33 -3.94 -0.68
CA ALA A 29 0.68 -4.20 -1.69
C ALA A 29 1.71 -3.05 -1.77
N GLU A 30 1.26 -1.80 -1.65
CA GLU A 30 2.13 -0.62 -1.62
C GLU A 30 3.01 -0.58 -0.37
N ARG A 31 2.44 -0.92 0.80
CA ARG A 31 3.24 -1.06 2.03
C ARG A 31 4.34 -2.13 1.90
N LYS A 32 3.99 -3.30 1.34
CA LYS A 32 4.97 -4.38 1.10
C LYS A 32 6.07 -3.93 0.14
N LEU A 33 5.70 -3.29 -0.98
CA LEU A 33 6.67 -2.79 -1.96
C LEU A 33 7.66 -1.79 -1.35
N TYR A 34 7.17 -0.87 -0.51
CA TYR A 34 8.05 0.08 0.17
C TYR A 34 8.95 -0.61 1.21
N LEU A 35 8.42 -1.56 1.97
CA LEU A 35 9.22 -2.34 2.91
C LEU A 35 10.30 -3.16 2.18
N ASP A 36 9.97 -3.81 1.06
CA ASP A 36 10.93 -4.52 0.22
C ASP A 36 12.03 -3.58 -0.29
N ALA A 37 11.68 -2.38 -0.74
CA ALA A 37 12.66 -1.37 -1.18
C ALA A 37 13.61 -0.95 -0.04
N VAL A 38 13.08 -0.76 1.17
CA VAL A 38 13.88 -0.39 2.36
C VAL A 38 14.74 -1.57 2.83
N VAL A 39 14.20 -2.80 2.84
CA VAL A 39 14.91 -4.02 3.26
C VAL A 39 16.02 -4.39 2.28
N ILE A 40 15.83 -4.18 0.97
CA ILE A 40 16.90 -4.32 -0.03
C ILE A 40 18.02 -3.31 0.24
N GLN A 41 17.68 -2.10 0.68
CA GLN A 41 18.66 -1.05 1.01
C GLN A 41 19.37 -1.27 2.35
N GLN A 42 18.75 -1.98 3.31
CA GLN A 42 19.30 -2.28 4.64
C GLN A 42 19.93 -3.67 4.79
N GLY A 43 19.87 -4.52 3.76
CA GLY A 43 20.53 -5.82 3.77
C GLY A 43 19.85 -6.83 4.69
N ARG A 44 18.87 -7.56 4.13
CA ARG A 44 18.32 -8.83 4.63
C ARG A 44 17.94 -8.85 6.12
N LEU A 45 16.73 -8.41 6.46
CA LEU A 45 16.07 -8.93 7.66
C LEU A 45 14.54 -9.11 7.47
N ALA A 46 14.15 -10.39 7.58
CA ALA A 46 12.85 -10.97 7.92
C ALA A 46 11.59 -10.59 7.10
N GLU A 47 11.13 -11.55 6.28
CA GLU A 47 9.74 -11.64 5.82
C GLU A 47 8.80 -11.77 7.03
N GLN A 48 8.15 -10.68 7.43
CA GLN A 48 6.96 -10.78 8.30
C GLN A 48 5.73 -11.03 7.43
N ASN A 49 5.50 -12.31 7.11
CA ASN A 49 4.18 -12.80 6.72
C ASN A 49 3.25 -12.77 7.96
N ARG A 50 2.82 -11.58 8.38
CA ARG A 50 1.72 -11.46 9.37
C ARG A 50 0.43 -11.92 8.70
N ALA A 51 -0.06 -13.08 9.12
CA ALA A 51 -1.40 -13.55 8.79
C ALA A 51 -2.44 -12.55 9.33
N LEU A 52 -3.48 -12.30 8.55
CA LEU A 52 -4.50 -11.30 8.86
C LEU A 52 -5.36 -11.76 10.03
N SER A 53 -5.65 -10.87 10.97
CA SER A 53 -6.57 -11.21 12.06
C SER A 53 -8.00 -11.29 11.55
N ARG A 54 -8.85 -12.05 12.24
CA ARG A 54 -10.27 -12.16 11.91
C ARG A 54 -10.98 -10.81 11.99
N GLU A 55 -10.58 -9.94 12.93
CA GLU A 55 -11.15 -8.60 13.07
C GLU A 55 -10.74 -7.71 11.88
N GLU A 56 -9.49 -7.76 11.46
CA GLU A 56 -9.04 -7.01 10.27
C GLU A 56 -9.85 -7.41 9.04
N LEU A 57 -10.02 -8.72 8.82
CA LEU A 57 -10.81 -9.24 7.70
C LEU A 57 -12.27 -8.73 7.74
N LEU A 58 -12.91 -8.75 8.91
CA LEU A 58 -14.26 -8.20 9.09
C LEU A 58 -14.31 -6.72 8.74
N THR A 59 -13.36 -5.91 9.20
CA THR A 59 -13.30 -4.49 8.84
C THR A 59 -13.01 -4.25 7.36
N MET A 60 -12.44 -5.22 6.62
CA MET A 60 -12.30 -5.10 5.17
C MET A 60 -13.61 -5.36 4.47
N VAL A 61 -14.37 -6.35 4.95
CA VAL A 61 -15.64 -6.76 4.35
C VAL A 61 -16.74 -5.73 4.62
N THR A 62 -16.76 -5.10 5.78
CA THR A 62 -17.80 -4.12 6.14
C THR A 62 -17.49 -2.70 5.67
N PHE A 63 -16.25 -2.42 5.26
CA PHE A 63 -15.89 -1.09 4.76
C PHE A 63 -16.59 -0.82 3.44
N GLY A 64 -17.35 0.27 3.37
CA GLY A 64 -18.02 0.70 2.14
C GLY A 64 -19.28 -0.06 1.75
N ALA A 65 -19.67 -1.09 2.51
CA ALA A 65 -20.86 -1.89 2.24
C ALA A 65 -22.13 -1.02 2.15
N ASP A 66 -22.33 -0.09 3.10
CA ASP A 66 -23.49 0.80 3.12
C ASP A 66 -23.56 1.72 1.89
N GLU A 67 -22.42 2.18 1.39
CA GLU A 67 -22.33 3.08 0.23
C GLU A 67 -22.61 2.33 -1.08
N VAL A 68 -22.10 1.09 -1.20
CA VAL A 68 -22.41 0.19 -2.32
C VAL A 68 -23.89 -0.16 -2.36
N PHE A 69 -24.49 -0.48 -1.20
CA PHE A 69 -25.92 -0.79 -1.09
C PHE A 69 -26.84 0.41 -1.41
N GLN A 70 -26.36 1.64 -1.22
CA GLN A 70 -27.12 2.87 -1.52
C GLN A 70 -26.95 3.36 -2.96
N SER A 71 -25.93 2.89 -3.68
CA SER A 71 -25.67 3.32 -5.06
C SER A 71 -26.77 2.87 -6.02
N LYS A 72 -27.31 3.81 -6.82
CA LYS A 72 -28.21 3.52 -7.95
C LYS A 72 -27.44 3.77 -9.23
N GLY A 73 -27.23 2.71 -10.02
CA GLY A 73 -26.32 2.70 -11.17
C GLY A 73 -26.51 3.87 -12.13
N GLY A 74 -25.42 4.59 -12.39
CA GLY A 74 -25.31 5.61 -13.44
C GLY A 74 -24.20 5.21 -14.41
N ASP A 75 -24.39 5.51 -15.69
CA ASP A 75 -23.38 5.30 -16.73
C ASP A 75 -22.33 6.42 -16.74
N VAL A 76 -21.07 6.05 -16.98
CA VAL A 76 -19.91 6.97 -17.02
C VAL A 76 -19.69 7.43 -18.47
N THR A 77 -19.60 8.74 -18.70
CA THR A 77 -19.35 9.31 -20.04
C THR A 77 -17.86 9.67 -20.25
N ASP A 78 -17.44 9.91 -21.49
CA ASP A 78 -16.02 10.16 -21.82
C ASP A 78 -15.43 11.40 -21.12
N ASP A 79 -16.22 12.47 -20.93
CA ASP A 79 -15.79 13.66 -20.18
C ASP A 79 -15.56 13.34 -18.69
N ASP A 80 -16.26 12.33 -18.15
CA ASP A 80 -16.07 11.86 -16.77
C ASP A 80 -14.77 11.08 -16.62
N ILE A 81 -14.26 10.44 -17.68
CA ILE A 81 -13.02 9.64 -17.61
C ILE A 81 -11.82 10.52 -17.30
N ASP A 82 -11.69 11.68 -17.97
CA ASP A 82 -10.59 12.60 -17.70
C ASP A 82 -10.66 13.18 -16.28
N ALA A 83 -11.87 13.46 -15.80
CA ALA A 83 -12.11 13.88 -14.42
C ALA A 83 -11.75 12.78 -13.40
N ILE A 84 -12.12 11.52 -13.66
CA ILE A 84 -11.78 10.35 -12.85
C ILE A 84 -10.25 10.15 -12.82
N LEU A 85 -9.57 10.31 -13.95
CA LEU A 85 -8.11 10.19 -14.03
C LEU A 85 -7.40 11.31 -13.26
N ALA A 86 -7.91 12.54 -13.29
CA ALA A 86 -7.38 13.65 -12.50
C ALA A 86 -7.53 13.37 -11.00
N ARG A 87 -8.75 13.03 -10.55
CA ARG A 87 -9.04 12.68 -9.15
C ARG A 87 -8.25 11.45 -8.67
N GLY A 88 -8.10 10.46 -9.55
CA GLY A 88 -7.34 9.23 -9.27
C GLY A 88 -5.85 9.51 -9.03
N ARG A 89 -5.24 10.44 -9.78
CA ARG A 89 -3.84 10.83 -9.56
C ARG A 89 -3.64 11.51 -8.21
N GLU A 90 -4.49 12.47 -7.89
CA GLU A 90 -4.45 13.21 -6.62
C GLU A 90 -4.55 12.25 -5.41
N ARG A 91 -5.56 11.38 -5.39
CA ARG A 91 -5.71 10.39 -4.31
C ARG A 91 -4.55 9.40 -4.22
N THR A 92 -4.01 8.98 -5.36
CA THR A 92 -2.86 8.05 -5.38
C THR A 92 -1.63 8.73 -4.78
N GLU A 93 -1.42 10.01 -5.07
CA GLU A 93 -0.32 10.80 -4.51
C GLU A 93 -0.48 10.97 -3.00
N GLU A 94 -1.66 11.38 -2.53
CA GLU A 94 -1.96 11.50 -1.09
C GLU A 94 -1.79 10.16 -0.34
N GLY A 95 -2.35 9.07 -0.88
CA GLY A 95 -2.24 7.74 -0.28
C GLY A 95 -0.78 7.31 -0.16
N ARG A 96 0.02 7.57 -1.20
CA ARG A 96 1.45 7.25 -1.20
C ARG A 96 2.23 8.08 -0.19
N GLU A 97 1.89 9.35 -0.02
CA GLU A 97 2.50 10.22 0.98
C GLU A 97 2.17 9.78 2.41
N ARG A 98 0.90 9.45 2.68
CA ARG A 98 0.47 8.90 3.99
C ARG A 98 1.20 7.60 4.31
N VAL A 99 1.24 6.66 3.36
CA VAL A 99 1.97 5.39 3.55
C VAL A 99 3.46 5.64 3.80
N LYS A 100 4.06 6.62 3.12
CA LYS A 100 5.47 7.00 3.33
C LYS A 100 5.69 7.59 4.72
N SER A 101 4.85 8.52 5.19
CA SER A 101 4.99 9.13 6.52
C SER A 101 4.82 8.09 7.64
N ASP A 102 3.80 7.25 7.53
CA ASP A 102 3.50 6.21 8.52
C ASP A 102 4.65 5.21 8.61
N MET A 103 5.21 4.81 7.47
CA MET A 103 6.31 3.86 7.45
C MET A 103 7.62 4.47 7.95
N GLN A 104 7.90 5.75 7.67
CA GLN A 104 9.06 6.45 8.23
C GLN A 104 9.00 6.53 9.75
N HIS A 105 7.81 6.75 10.31
CA HIS A 105 7.61 6.76 11.76
C HIS A 105 7.83 5.37 12.36
N ASN A 106 7.32 4.32 11.71
CA ASN A 106 7.52 2.93 12.13
C ASN A 106 8.98 2.46 12.02
N LEU A 107 9.70 2.84 10.95
CA LEU A 107 11.12 2.52 10.80
C LEU A 107 11.99 3.21 11.86
N ARG A 108 11.70 4.47 12.22
CA ARG A 108 12.39 5.17 13.30
C ARG A 108 12.18 4.48 14.65
N SER A 109 10.97 4.01 14.92
CA SER A 109 10.67 3.19 16.11
C SER A 109 11.47 1.88 16.10
N PHE A 110 11.57 1.20 14.95
CA PHE A 110 12.34 -0.03 14.80
C PHE A 110 13.86 0.18 14.99
N THR A 111 14.41 1.31 14.53
CA THR A 111 15.83 1.64 14.75
C THR A 111 16.15 1.96 16.21
N LEU A 112 15.21 2.55 16.95
CA LEU A 112 15.39 2.84 18.38
C LEU A 112 15.48 1.55 19.20
N ASP A 113 14.66 0.55 18.88
CA ASP A 113 14.66 -0.75 19.56
C ASP A 113 15.90 -1.60 19.22
N ALA A 114 16.38 -1.52 17.97
CA ALA A 114 17.65 -2.14 17.56
C ALA A 114 18.87 -1.55 18.30
N SER A 115 18.82 -0.27 18.68
CA SER A 115 19.90 0.39 19.44
C SER A 115 19.84 0.13 20.95
N ALA A 116 18.67 -0.22 21.50
CA ALA A 116 18.48 -0.50 22.92
C ALA A 116 18.93 -1.93 23.33
N GLY A 117 19.14 -2.83 22.36
CA GLY A 117 19.59 -4.20 22.59
C GLY A 117 21.10 -4.45 22.50
N ALA A 118 21.92 -3.42 22.23
CA ALA A 118 23.34 -3.59 21.89
C ALA A 118 24.29 -3.79 23.09
N ASP A 119 23.81 -3.75 24.34
CA ASP A 119 24.69 -3.79 25.54
C ASP A 119 24.61 -5.08 26.36
N ARG A 120 24.33 -6.22 25.72
CA ARG A 120 24.54 -7.54 26.33
C ARG A 120 25.46 -8.38 25.47
N SER A 121 26.77 -8.09 25.57
CA SER A 121 27.81 -8.99 25.07
C SER A 121 27.62 -10.37 25.69
N ILE A 122 27.35 -11.37 24.85
CA ILE A 122 27.16 -12.77 25.23
C ILE A 122 28.49 -13.55 25.27
N TYR A 123 29.61 -12.84 25.13
CA TYR A 123 30.95 -13.41 25.22
C TYR A 123 31.74 -12.66 26.29
N LEU A 124 31.87 -13.29 27.46
CA LEU A 124 32.91 -13.01 28.44
C LEU A 124 33.81 -14.26 28.49
N PHE A 125 35.08 -14.09 28.14
CA PHE A 125 36.16 -14.93 28.68
C PHE A 125 36.61 -14.34 30.01
#